data_AF-A0A3S4M025-F1
#
_entry.id   AF-A0A3S4M025-F1
#
_cell.length_a   1.000
_cell.length_b   1.000
_cell.length_c   1.000
_cell.angle_alpha   90.00
_cell.angle_beta   90.00
_cell.angle_gamma   90.00
#
_symmetry.space_group_name_H-M   'P 1'
#
loop_
_entity.id
_entity.type
_entity.pdbx_description
1 polymer ?
#
loop_
_entity_poly.entity_id
_entity_poly.type
_entity_poly.pdbx_seq_one_letter_code
_entity_poly.pdbx_strand_id
1 'polypeptide(L)'
;MFRVTRPLHQAVQGWLTNLEEEDVNQWRAFETEVNAAAFSMFLDRLSDTQNTRHPDFKEQVSAWLMRLAEDSALRENRIYYSDGCNDKL
;
A
#
# COMPACT_ATOMS: atom_id res chain seq x y z
N MET A 1 -0.81 18.01 -14.12
CA MET A 1 0.29 17.79 -13.14
C MET A 1 0.44 16.28 -12.99
N PHE A 2 1.47 15.68 -13.57
CA PHE A 2 1.70 14.22 -13.43
C PHE A 2 2.07 13.97 -11.98
N ARG A 3 1.22 13.26 -11.22
CA ARG A 3 1.58 12.78 -9.89
C ARG A 3 2.70 11.76 -10.09
N VAL A 4 3.94 12.15 -9.81
CA VAL A 4 5.05 11.20 -9.74
C VAL A 4 4.68 10.21 -8.65
N THR A 5 4.41 8.97 -9.04
CA THR A 5 4.07 7.91 -8.08
C THR A 5 5.33 7.63 -7.28
N ARG A 6 5.29 7.90 -5.99
CA ARG A 6 6.44 7.61 -5.13
C ARG A 6 6.62 6.08 -5.03
N PRO A 7 7.86 5.61 -4.83
CA PRO A 7 8.15 4.22 -4.48
C PRO A 7 7.25 3.71 -3.34
N LEU A 8 6.88 2.43 -3.37
CA LEU A 8 5.94 1.84 -2.42
C LEU A 8 6.46 1.94 -0.98
N HIS A 9 7.75 1.68 -0.77
CA HIS A 9 8.35 1.78 0.57
C HIS A 9 8.19 3.20 1.16
N GLN A 10 8.29 4.25 0.33
CA GLN A 10 8.07 5.63 0.77
C GLN A 10 6.60 5.94 1.04
N ALA A 11 5.69 5.30 0.29
CA ALA A 11 4.25 5.42 0.57
C ALA A 11 3.87 4.81 1.91
N VAL A 12 4.38 3.61 2.19
CA VAL A 12 4.14 2.86 3.43
C VAL A 12 4.72 3.58 4.65
N GLN A 13 5.87 4.24 4.53
CA GLN A 13 6.44 5.08 5.59
C GLN A 13 5.52 6.24 6.04
N GLY A 14 4.56 6.66 5.22
CA GLY A 14 3.53 7.62 5.65
C GLY A 14 2.53 7.05 6.67
N TRP A 15 2.41 5.72 6.70
CA TRP A 15 1.44 4.98 7.50
C TRP A 15 2.09 4.28 8.69
N LEU A 16 3.17 3.54 8.46
CA LEU A 16 3.90 2.78 9.48
C LEU A 16 4.99 3.65 10.10
N THR A 17 4.81 4.03 11.36
CA THR A 17 5.85 4.68 12.17
C THR A 17 6.79 3.62 12.73
N ASN A 18 8.11 3.82 12.60
CA ASN A 18 9.18 2.94 13.11
C ASN A 18 9.39 1.63 12.32
N LEU A 19 9.40 1.70 10.99
CA LEU A 19 9.90 0.57 10.20
C LEU A 19 11.41 0.41 10.38
N GLU A 20 11.86 -0.82 10.62
CA GLU A 20 13.28 -1.14 10.59
C GLU A 20 13.79 -1.22 9.14
N GLU A 21 15.11 -1.22 8.96
CA GLU A 21 15.70 -1.29 7.62
C GLU A 21 15.30 -2.57 6.87
N GLU A 22 15.14 -3.68 7.60
CA GLU A 22 14.66 -4.95 7.07
C GLU A 22 13.23 -4.83 6.51
N ASP A 23 12.32 -4.19 7.24
CA ASP A 23 10.95 -3.93 6.78
C ASP A 23 10.95 -3.06 5.51
N VAL A 24 11.77 -2.00 5.51
CA VAL A 24 11.88 -1.10 4.34
C VAL A 24 12.40 -1.86 3.13
N ASN A 25 13.40 -2.74 3.31
CA ASN A 25 13.93 -3.57 2.25
C ASN A 25 12.90 -4.58 1.73
N GLN A 26 12.07 -5.14 2.61
CA GLN A 26 10.95 -6.01 2.24
C GLN A 26 9.91 -5.26 1.39
N TRP A 27 9.48 -4.06 1.81
CA TRP A 27 8.58 -3.23 1.00
C TRP A 27 9.20 -2.78 -0.33
N ARG A 28 10.51 -2.59 -0.38
CA ARG A 28 11.25 -2.31 -1.63
C ARG A 28 11.26 -3.53 -2.55
N ALA A 29 11.39 -4.74 -2.03
CA ALA A 29 11.31 -5.96 -2.84
C ALA A 29 9.93 -6.08 -3.53
N PHE A 30 8.87 -5.65 -2.85
CA PHE A 30 7.51 -5.65 -3.42
C PHE A 30 7.31 -4.64 -4.55
N GLU A 31 8.23 -3.69 -4.75
CA GLU A 31 8.19 -2.77 -5.90
C GLU A 31 8.35 -3.47 -7.24
N THR A 32 8.89 -4.69 -7.23
CA THR A 32 9.02 -5.53 -8.42
C THR A 32 7.70 -6.20 -8.83
N GLU A 33 6.68 -6.20 -7.95
CA GLU A 33 5.36 -6.72 -8.26
C GLU A 33 4.62 -5.80 -9.25
N VAL A 34 3.92 -6.38 -10.23
CA VAL A 34 3.23 -5.65 -11.32
C VAL A 34 2.30 -4.55 -10.82
N ASN A 35 1.73 -4.71 -9.63
CA ASN A 35 0.74 -3.80 -9.06
C ASN A 35 1.27 -2.85 -7.99
N ALA A 36 2.57 -2.84 -7.72
CA ALA A 36 3.17 -2.02 -6.68
C ALA A 36 2.96 -0.51 -6.90
N ALA A 37 3.06 -0.06 -8.16
CA ALA A 37 2.82 1.35 -8.51
C ALA A 37 1.36 1.76 -8.30
N ALA A 38 0.40 0.90 -8.67
CA ALA A 38 -1.02 1.13 -8.43
C ALA A 38 -1.32 1.17 -6.92
N PHE A 39 -0.68 0.30 -6.15
CA PHE A 39 -0.82 0.24 -4.70
C PHE A 39 -0.25 1.47 -4.00
N SER A 40 0.93 1.96 -4.42
CA SER A 40 1.50 3.22 -3.92
C SER A 40 0.55 4.41 -4.16
N MET A 41 0.00 4.53 -5.38
CA MET A 41 -0.99 5.56 -5.68
C MET A 41 -2.27 5.43 -4.84
N PHE A 42 -2.70 4.21 -4.55
CA PHE A 42 -3.83 3.98 -3.66
C PHE A 42 -3.56 4.49 -2.25
N LEU A 43 -2.39 4.20 -1.68
CA LEU A 43 -1.99 4.71 -0.36
C LEU A 43 -1.91 6.24 -0.31
N ASP A 44 -1.47 6.88 -1.39
CA ASP A 44 -1.43 8.34 -1.52
C ASP A 44 -2.81 8.98 -1.61
N ARG A 45 -3.76 8.32 -2.27
CA ARG A 45 -5.16 8.79 -2.30
C ARG A 45 -5.83 8.55 -0.95
N LEU A 46 -5.53 7.41 -0.34
CA LEU A 46 -6.06 7.06 0.96
C LEU A 46 -5.58 8.06 2.01
N SER A 47 -4.33 8.51 1.94
CA SER A 47 -3.76 9.49 2.88
C SER A 47 -4.43 10.87 2.79
N ASP A 48 -4.88 11.24 1.59
CA ASP A 48 -5.56 12.51 1.26
C ASP A 48 -7.03 12.55 1.72
N THR A 49 -7.60 11.42 2.17
CA THR A 49 -8.99 11.38 2.65
C THR A 49 -9.13 11.99 4.04
N GLN A 50 -10.28 12.63 4.34
CA GLN A 50 -10.53 13.15 5.70
C GLN A 50 -10.47 12.08 6.80
N ASN A 51 -10.67 10.81 6.44
CA ASN A 51 -10.62 9.69 7.38
C ASN A 51 -9.24 9.52 8.03
N THR A 52 -8.15 9.99 7.40
CA THR A 52 -6.80 9.89 7.98
C THR A 52 -6.55 10.87 9.11
N ARG A 53 -7.45 11.83 9.31
CA ARG A 53 -7.46 12.70 10.49
C ARG A 53 -7.92 11.96 11.74
N HIS A 54 -8.55 10.79 11.59
CA HIS A 54 -8.92 9.91 12.70
C HIS A 54 -7.75 8.98 13.04
N PRO A 55 -7.20 9.04 14.27
CA PRO A 55 -6.05 8.22 14.66
C PRO A 55 -6.36 6.71 14.53
N ASP A 56 -7.56 6.30 14.92
CA ASP A 56 -8.02 4.91 14.84
C ASP A 56 -8.01 4.36 13.41
N PHE A 57 -8.26 5.23 12.41
CA PHE A 57 -8.22 4.83 11.01
C PHE A 57 -6.79 4.58 10.55
N LYS A 58 -5.86 5.45 10.95
CA LYS A 58 -4.44 5.28 10.64
C LYS A 58 -3.90 3.99 11.27
N GLU A 59 -4.26 3.69 12.52
CA GLU A 59 -3.88 2.45 13.19
C GLU A 59 -4.43 1.20 12.47
N GLN A 60 -5.68 1.23 12.03
CA GLN A 60 -6.27 0.12 11.26
C GLN A 60 -5.55 -0.11 9.92
N VAL A 61 -5.23 0.97 9.19
CA VAL A 61 -4.47 0.88 7.94
C VAL A 61 -3.06 0.35 8.20
N SER A 62 -2.40 0.80 9.26
CA SER A 62 -1.08 0.30 9.67
C SER A 62 -1.11 -1.19 10.02
N ALA A 63 -2.05 -1.63 10.84
CA ALA A 63 -2.23 -3.05 11.19
C ALA A 63 -2.55 -3.91 9.95
N TRP A 64 -3.30 -3.36 9.01
CA TRP A 64 -3.59 -4.02 7.74
C TRP A 64 -2.34 -4.13 6.84
N LEU A 65 -1.51 -3.09 6.75
CA LEU A 65 -0.26 -3.10 6.00
C LEU A 65 0.74 -4.12 6.57
N MET A 66 0.86 -4.23 7.90
CA MET A 66 1.74 -5.23 8.53
C MET A 66 1.30 -6.67 8.16
N ARG A 67 -0.01 -6.96 8.21
CA ARG A 67 -0.54 -8.26 7.76
C ARG A 67 -0.28 -8.53 6.28
N LEU A 68 -0.40 -7.49 5.44
CA LEU A 68 -0.11 -7.61 4.01
C LEU A 68 1.36 -7.93 3.75
N ALA A 69 2.26 -7.43 4.60
CA ALA A 69 3.69 -7.68 4.52
C ALA A 69 4.03 -9.16 4.83
N GLU A 70 3.31 -9.76 5.79
CA GLU A 70 3.51 -11.14 6.26
C GLU A 70 2.87 -12.21 5.34
N ASP A 71 1.77 -11.88 4.67
CA ASP A 71 0.98 -12.86 3.90
C ASP A 71 0.99 -12.57 2.39
N SER A 72 1.87 -13.26 1.67
CA SER A 72 1.99 -13.19 0.20
C SER A 72 0.76 -13.75 -0.52
N ALA A 73 0.03 -14.70 0.07
CA ALA A 73 -1.18 -15.28 -0.52
C ALA A 73 -2.38 -14.33 -0.42
N LEU A 74 -2.49 -13.52 0.65
CA LEU A 74 -3.43 -12.41 0.75
C LEU A 74 -3.12 -11.30 -0.27
N ARG A 75 -1.84 -11.12 -0.60
CA ARG A 75 -1.37 -10.12 -1.57
C ARG A 75 -1.79 -10.47 -3.00
N GLU A 76 -1.58 -11.72 -3.41
CA GLU A 76 -2.05 -12.22 -4.72
C GLU A 76 -3.59 -12.18 -4.84
N ASN A 77 -4.32 -12.53 -3.78
CA ASN A 77 -5.78 -12.58 -3.79
C ASN A 77 -6.40 -11.17 -3.95
N ARG A 78 -5.87 -10.14 -3.28
CA ARG A 78 -6.39 -8.77 -3.36
C ARG A 78 -6.02 -8.06 -4.66
N ILE A 79 -4.87 -8.40 -5.24
CA ILE A 79 -4.46 -7.97 -6.57
C ILE A 79 -5.43 -8.52 -7.63
N TYR A 80 -5.79 -9.81 -7.55
CA TYR A 80 -6.70 -10.46 -8.50
C TYR A 80 -8.10 -9.79 -8.56
N TYR A 81 -8.66 -9.37 -7.42
CA TYR A 81 -9.95 -8.65 -7.41
C TYR A 81 -9.90 -7.23 -7.97
N SER A 82 -8.72 -6.61 -8.08
CA SER A 82 -8.57 -5.28 -8.70
C SER A 82 -8.50 -5.32 -10.23
N ASP A 83 -8.07 -6.45 -10.81
CA ASP A 83 -8.05 -6.68 -12.27
C ASP A 83 -9.46 -7.02 -12.80
N GLY A 84 -10.28 -7.70 -11.99
CA GLY A 84 -11.67 -8.04 -12.34
C GLY A 84 -12.62 -6.85 -12.54
N CYS A 85 -12.21 -5.62 -12.26
CA CYS A 85 -12.98 -4.41 -12.57
C CYS A 85 -12.72 -3.85 -13.98
N ASN A 86 -11.75 -4.37 -14.74
CA ASN A 86 -11.41 -3.86 -16.08
C ASN A 86 -12.06 -4.63 -17.24
N ASP A 87 -12.76 -5.74 -16.96
CA ASP A 87 -13.38 -6.61 -17.98
C ASP A 87 -14.90 -6.42 -18.13
N LYS A 88 -15.44 -5.30 -17.62
CA LYS A 88 -16.89 -4.97 -17.72
C LYS A 88 -17.21 -3.56 -18.22
N LEU A 89 -16.41 -3.02 -19.14
CA LEU A 89 -16.84 -1.92 -20.01
C LEU A 89 -16.65 -2.29 -21.48
#